data_AF-A0A1I4QGP8-F1
#
_entry.id   AF-A0A1I4QGP8-F1
#
_cell.length_a   1.000
_cell.length_b   1.000
_cell.length_c   1.000
_cell.angle_alpha   90.00
_cell.angle_beta   90.00
_cell.angle_gamma   90.00
#
_symmetry.space_group_name_H-M   'P 1'
#
loop_
_entity.id
_entity.type
_entity.pdbx_description
1 polymer ?
#
loop_
_entity_poly.entity_id
_entity_poly.type
_entity_poly.pdbx_seq_one_letter_code
_entity_poly.pdbx_strand_id
1 'polypeptide(L)'
;MTDFNYTLLRETLLPALFGTDEPDILYWGGRRIAREYRKETTEEIQTFFQEAGWGNLVLTSEKRKEMEFEMPLAQEEKQLDRHLEAGFLAEQMEYLKETSAETVVTEKRKRVLFHVHWD
;
A
#
# COMPACT_ATOMS: atom_id res chain seq x y z
N MET A 1 17.88 6.57 4.65
CA MET A 1 17.60 5.81 5.88
C MET A 1 18.38 4.50 5.75
N THR A 2 19.00 3.97 6.81
CA THR A 2 19.71 2.69 6.69
C THR A 2 18.69 1.57 6.58
N ASP A 3 18.60 0.87 5.45
CA ASP A 3 17.62 -0.21 5.16
C ASP A 3 17.37 -1.16 6.34
N PHE A 4 18.37 -1.38 7.18
CA PHE A 4 18.28 -2.19 8.39
C PHE A 4 17.20 -1.74 9.41
N ASN A 5 16.95 -0.43 9.60
CA ASN A 5 15.93 0.01 10.54
C ASN A 5 14.52 -0.35 10.08
N TYR A 6 14.29 -0.23 8.77
CA TYR A 6 13.05 -0.61 8.12
C TYR A 6 12.85 -2.12 8.20
N THR A 7 13.87 -2.91 7.84
CA THR A 7 13.83 -4.38 7.98
C THR A 7 13.57 -4.83 9.42
N LEU A 8 14.21 -4.20 10.42
CA LEU A 8 14.03 -4.58 11.83
C LEU A 8 12.59 -4.37 12.30
N LEU A 9 11.99 -3.21 11.98
CA LEU A 9 10.62 -2.92 12.40
C LEU A 9 9.60 -3.62 11.50
N ARG A 10 9.66 -3.37 10.20
CA ARG A 10 8.64 -3.78 9.23
C ARG A 10 8.67 -5.29 8.94
N GLU A 11 9.85 -5.87 8.72
CA GLU A 11 9.97 -7.28 8.31
C GLU A 11 10.18 -8.24 9.47
N THR A 12 10.61 -7.76 10.63
CA THR A 12 10.93 -8.63 11.79
C THR A 12 9.96 -8.41 12.95
N LEU A 13 9.79 -7.18 13.42
CA LEU A 13 8.98 -6.91 14.60
C LEU A 13 7.48 -7.03 14.32
N LEU A 14 6.95 -6.41 13.25
CA LEU A 14 5.51 -6.44 12.99
C LEU A 14 4.95 -7.85 12.77
N PRO A 15 5.58 -8.73 11.96
CA PRO A 15 5.10 -10.11 11.82
C PRO A 15 5.13 -10.88 13.14
N ALA A 16 6.16 -10.65 13.97
CA ALA A 16 6.28 -11.30 15.27
C ALA A 16 5.23 -10.80 16.29
N LEU A 17 4.79 -9.54 16.19
CA LEU A 17 3.79 -8.97 17.09
C LEU A 17 2.36 -9.35 16.70
N PHE A 18 2.06 -9.39 15.40
CA PHE A 18 0.69 -9.54 14.91
C PHE A 18 0.32 -10.96 14.52
N GLY A 19 1.31 -11.80 14.18
CA GLY A 19 1.07 -13.20 13.85
C GLY A 19 0.05 -13.35 12.71
N THR A 20 -1.02 -14.10 12.96
CA THR A 20 -2.04 -14.40 11.93
C THR A 20 -2.91 -13.21 11.54
N ASP A 21 -2.99 -12.20 12.41
CA ASP A 21 -3.85 -11.02 12.20
C ASP A 21 -3.08 -9.88 11.52
N GLU A 22 -1.81 -10.11 11.15
CA GLU A 22 -0.95 -9.12 10.50
C GLU A 22 -1.63 -8.45 9.28
N PRO A 23 -2.23 -9.18 8.32
CA PRO A 23 -2.86 -8.56 7.15
C PRO A 23 -3.97 -7.55 7.53
N ASP A 24 -4.87 -7.95 8.43
CA ASP A 24 -6.02 -7.13 8.82
C ASP A 24 -5.59 -5.90 9.64
N ILE A 25 -4.65 -6.10 10.57
CA ILE A 25 -4.10 -5.02 11.39
C ILE A 25 -3.33 -4.02 10.52
N LEU A 26 -2.52 -4.50 9.57
CA LEU A 26 -1.80 -3.65 8.64
C LEU A 26 -2.76 -2.89 7.72
N TYR A 27 -3.80 -3.54 7.17
CA TYR A 27 -4.82 -2.87 6.35
C TYR A 27 -5.48 -1.72 7.10
N TRP A 28 -5.92 -1.97 8.34
CA TRP A 28 -6.45 -0.91 9.20
C TRP A 28 -5.42 0.18 9.48
N GLY A 29 -4.17 -0.20 9.74
CA GLY A 29 -3.05 0.72 9.96
C GLY A 29 -2.81 1.63 8.76
N GLY A 30 -2.90 1.09 7.54
CA GLY A 30 -2.78 1.82 6.28
C GLY A 30 -3.84 2.89 6.15
N ARG A 31 -5.11 2.52 6.40
CA ARG A 31 -6.23 3.47 6.42
C ARG A 31 -6.01 4.56 7.46
N ARG A 32 -5.56 4.19 8.67
CA ARG A 32 -5.25 5.14 9.75
C ARG A 32 -4.17 6.16 9.33
N ILE A 33 -3.14 5.72 8.60
CA ILE A 33 -2.08 6.60 8.07
C ILE A 33 -2.65 7.53 7.00
N ALA A 34 -3.44 7.03 6.06
CA ALA A 34 -4.04 7.84 5.01
C ALA A 34 -4.94 8.98 5.55
N ARG A 35 -5.62 8.74 6.68
CA ARG A 35 -6.39 9.77 7.41
C ARG A 35 -5.53 10.92 7.94
N GLU A 36 -4.31 10.64 8.38
CA GLU A 36 -3.36 11.67 8.85
C GLU A 36 -2.61 12.34 7.71
N TYR A 37 -2.27 11.57 6.68
CA TYR A 37 -1.48 12.00 5.53
C TYR A 37 -2.33 12.03 4.26
N ARG A 38 -3.47 12.73 4.31
CA ARG A 38 -4.37 12.88 3.15
C ARG A 38 -3.63 13.51 1.97
N LYS A 39 -3.88 12.98 0.78
CA LYS A 39 -3.35 13.47 -0.50
C LYS A 39 -4.49 13.93 -1.39
N GLU A 40 -4.20 14.91 -2.23
CA GLU A 40 -5.18 15.55 -3.11
C GLU A 40 -5.15 14.92 -4.52
N THR A 41 -4.05 14.26 -4.90
CA THR A 41 -3.93 13.62 -6.23
C THR A 41 -3.21 12.27 -6.19
N THR A 42 -3.35 11.51 -7.28
CA THR A 42 -2.67 10.24 -7.49
C THR A 42 -1.14 10.37 -7.54
N GLU A 43 -0.62 11.49 -8.03
CA GLU A 43 0.81 11.77 -8.12
C GLU A 43 1.40 12.04 -6.73
N GLU A 44 0.66 12.71 -5.86
CA GLU A 44 1.04 12.91 -4.46
C GLU A 44 1.06 11.59 -3.68
N ILE A 45 0.13 10.67 -3.99
CA ILE A 45 0.14 9.31 -3.43
C ILE A 45 1.39 8.55 -3.87
N GLN A 46 1.74 8.59 -5.16
CA GLN A 46 2.96 7.96 -5.68
C GLN A 46 4.22 8.54 -5.03
N THR A 47 4.26 9.87 -4.84
CA THR A 47 5.36 10.55 -4.14
C THR A 47 5.46 10.08 -2.69
N PHE A 48 4.34 9.97 -1.99
CA PHE A 48 4.30 9.46 -0.62
C PHE A 48 4.85 8.03 -0.49
N PHE A 49 4.54 7.15 -1.44
CA PHE A 49 5.09 5.78 -1.46
C PHE A 49 6.62 5.76 -1.51
N GLN A 50 7.22 6.69 -2.26
CA GLN A 50 8.68 6.82 -2.33
C GLN A 50 9.24 7.39 -1.02
N GLU A 51 8.62 8.43 -0.46
CA GLU A 51 9.04 9.06 0.81
C GLU A 51 8.93 8.10 2.01
N ALA A 52 7.87 7.28 2.04
CA ALA A 52 7.62 6.28 3.08
C ALA A 52 8.52 5.04 2.96
N GLY A 53 9.28 4.91 1.86
CA GLY A 53 10.11 3.74 1.60
C GLY A 53 9.32 2.48 1.25
N TRP A 54 8.08 2.61 0.75
CA TRP A 54 7.23 1.47 0.40
C TRP A 54 7.52 0.92 -0.99
N GLY A 55 8.01 1.77 -1.89
CA GLY A 55 8.44 1.40 -3.24
C GLY A 55 7.99 2.40 -4.29
N ASN A 56 8.22 2.08 -5.56
CA ASN A 56 7.81 2.93 -6.67
C ASN A 56 6.43 2.50 -7.19
N LEU A 57 5.39 3.22 -6.77
CA LEU A 57 4.01 2.98 -7.21
C LEU A 57 3.75 3.65 -8.56
N VAL A 58 3.18 2.92 -9.51
CA VAL A 58 2.86 3.42 -10.85
C VAL A 58 1.40 3.12 -11.17
N LEU A 59 0.64 4.13 -11.58
CA LEU A 59 -0.72 3.96 -12.09
C LEU A 59 -0.67 3.29 -13.48
N THR A 60 -1.27 2.11 -13.63
CA THR A 60 -1.25 1.35 -14.89
C THR A 60 -2.59 1.39 -15.63
N SER A 61 -3.69 1.55 -14.91
CA SER A 61 -5.04 1.62 -15.48
C SER A 61 -5.96 2.44 -14.58
N GLU A 62 -6.75 3.33 -15.17
CA GLU A 62 -7.87 4.00 -14.51
C GLU A 62 -9.14 3.76 -15.33
N LYS A 63 -10.18 3.26 -14.66
CA LYS A 63 -11.52 3.10 -15.23
C LYS A 63 -12.54 3.80 -14.33
N ARG A 64 -13.81 3.69 -14.70
CA ARG A 64 -14.91 4.41 -14.02
C ARG A 64 -15.05 4.10 -12.53
N LYS A 65 -14.81 2.85 -12.11
CA LYS A 65 -15.01 2.36 -10.72
C LYS A 65 -13.83 1.57 -10.16
N GLU A 66 -12.72 1.59 -10.89
CA GLU A 66 -11.54 0.83 -10.50
C GLU A 66 -10.28 1.52 -11.01
N MET A 67 -9.20 1.28 -10.28
CA MET A 67 -7.87 1.74 -10.61
C MET A 67 -6.89 0.63 -10.29
N GLU A 68 -5.87 0.47 -11.13
CA GLU A 68 -4.80 -0.48 -10.91
C GLU A 68 -3.48 0.27 -10.76
N PHE A 69 -2.79 -0.01 -9.67
CA PHE A 69 -1.40 0.39 -9.49
C PHE A 69 -0.49 -0.83 -9.54
N GLU A 70 0.69 -0.63 -10.10
CA GLU A 70 1.78 -1.59 -10.11
C GLU A 70 2.97 -1.04 -9.33
N MET A 71 3.58 -1.92 -8.53
CA MET A 71 4.84 -1.64 -7.84
C MET A 71 5.86 -2.72 -8.20
N PRO A 72 6.93 -2.38 -8.94
CA PRO A 72 8.01 -3.32 -9.22
C PRO A 72 8.72 -3.75 -7.93
N LEU A 73 9.06 -5.03 -7.84
CA LEU A 73 9.85 -5.60 -6.73
C LEU A 73 11.28 -5.85 -7.20
N ALA A 74 12.26 -5.55 -6.34
CA ALA A 74 13.62 -6.02 -6.57
C ALA A 74 13.68 -7.55 -6.44
N GLN A 75 14.61 -8.18 -7.17
CA GLN A 75 14.72 -9.65 -7.25
C GLN A 75 14.99 -10.34 -5.91
N GLU A 76 15.46 -9.59 -4.91
CA GLU A 76 15.89 -10.06 -3.59
C GLU A 76 14.95 -9.60 -2.45
N GLU A 77 13.85 -8.91 -2.78
CA GLU A 77 12.88 -8.51 -1.75
C GLU A 77 12.23 -9.75 -1.14
N LYS A 78 12.32 -9.86 0.20
CA LYS A 78 11.53 -10.83 0.95
C LYS A 78 10.04 -10.55 0.75
N GLN A 79 9.22 -11.59 0.85
CA GLN A 79 7.78 -11.41 0.90
C GLN A 79 7.43 -10.57 2.13
N LEU A 80 7.04 -9.33 1.88
CA LEU A 80 6.55 -8.38 2.87
C LEU A 80 5.05 -8.26 2.67
N ASP A 81 4.28 -8.34 3.75
CA ASP A 81 2.84 -8.11 3.69
C ASP A 81 2.53 -6.66 3.25
N ARG A 82 1.81 -6.51 2.13
CA ARG A 82 1.49 -5.22 1.51
C ARG A 82 0.10 -4.68 1.85
N HIS A 83 -0.57 -5.23 2.87
CA HIS A 83 -1.88 -4.75 3.28
C HIS A 83 -1.83 -3.35 3.89
N LEU A 84 -0.69 -2.94 4.47
CA LEU A 84 -0.50 -1.55 4.92
C LEU A 84 -0.65 -0.57 3.75
N GLU A 85 0.07 -0.83 2.66
CA GLU A 85 0.00 -0.05 1.44
C GLU A 85 -1.41 -0.10 0.80
N ALA A 86 -2.05 -1.27 0.81
CA ALA A 86 -3.40 -1.43 0.29
C ALA A 86 -4.45 -0.63 1.08
N GLY A 87 -4.40 -0.69 2.41
CA GLY A 87 -5.29 0.08 3.28
C GLY A 87 -5.08 1.58 3.10
N PHE A 88 -3.83 2.02 2.92
CA PHE A 88 -3.54 3.42 2.61
C PHE A 88 -4.20 3.84 1.28
N LEU A 89 -4.03 3.05 0.21
CA LEU A 89 -4.63 3.35 -1.10
C LEU A 89 -6.16 3.37 -1.04
N ALA A 90 -6.79 2.43 -0.33
CA ALA A 90 -8.22 2.37 -0.18
C ALA A 90 -8.78 3.67 0.43
N GLU A 91 -8.25 4.11 1.58
CA GLU A 91 -8.71 5.34 2.23
C GLU A 91 -8.39 6.60 1.41
N GLN A 92 -7.25 6.66 0.73
CA GLN A 92 -6.98 7.79 -0.17
C GLN A 92 -8.00 7.84 -1.32
N MET A 93 -8.38 6.69 -1.90
CA MET A 93 -9.40 6.66 -2.94
C MET A 93 -10.79 7.03 -2.41
N GLU A 94 -11.13 6.65 -1.17
CA GLU A 94 -12.36 7.12 -0.54
C GLU A 94 -12.41 8.66 -0.49
N TYR A 95 -11.29 9.30 -0.15
CA TYR A 95 -11.20 10.75 -0.13
C TYR A 95 -11.28 11.41 -1.50
N LEU A 96 -10.64 10.83 -2.51
CA LEU A 96 -10.59 11.40 -3.86
C LEU A 96 -11.88 11.18 -4.64
N LYS A 97 -12.58 10.07 -4.39
CA LYS A 97 -13.81 9.69 -5.12
C LYS A 97 -15.09 9.94 -4.32
N GLU A 98 -14.97 10.30 -3.04
CA GLU A 98 -16.08 10.58 -2.12
C GLU A 98 -17.08 9.41 -2.01
N THR A 99 -16.57 8.18 -2.08
CA THR A 99 -17.34 6.94 -2.02
C THR A 99 -16.52 5.84 -1.33
N SER A 100 -17.16 4.76 -0.87
CA SER A 100 -16.46 3.64 -0.24
C SER A 100 -15.50 2.97 -1.24
N ALA A 101 -14.29 2.62 -0.78
CA ALA A 101 -13.27 2.02 -1.62
C ALA A 101 -12.48 0.93 -0.90
N GLU A 102 -12.03 -0.05 -1.66
CA GLU A 102 -11.30 -1.22 -1.18
C GLU A 102 -10.12 -1.51 -2.09
N THR A 103 -9.01 -1.99 -1.52
CA THR A 103 -7.82 -2.38 -2.30
C THR A 103 -7.48 -3.85 -2.08
N VAL A 104 -7.37 -4.59 -3.18
CA VAL A 104 -6.92 -5.99 -3.18
C VAL A 104 -5.49 -6.07 -3.69
N VAL A 105 -4.64 -6.77 -2.95
CA VAL A 105 -3.23 -7.01 -3.30
C VAL A 105 -3.10 -8.31 -4.10
N THR A 106 -2.36 -8.28 -5.20
CA THR A 106 -1.93 -9.48 -5.92
C THR A 106 -0.42 -9.46 -6.11
N GLU A 107 0.28 -10.39 -5.47
CA GLU A 107 1.72 -10.56 -5.68
C GLU A 107 2.01 -11.35 -6.96
N LYS A 108 2.98 -10.86 -7.74
CA LYS A 108 3.59 -11.55 -8.87
C LYS A 108 5.10 -11.62 -8.65
N ARG A 109 5.78 -12.48 -9.41
CA ARG A 109 7.22 -12.76 -9.27
C ARG A 109 8.15 -11.53 -9.25
N LYS A 110 7.78 -10.42 -9.88
CA LYS A 110 8.63 -9.21 -10.00
C LYS A 110 7.88 -7.91 -9.70
N ARG A 111 6.64 -8.00 -9.23
CA ARG A 111 5.77 -6.84 -9.03
C ARG A 111 4.60 -7.19 -8.13
N VAL A 112 4.08 -6.18 -7.45
CA VAL A 112 2.82 -6.21 -6.72
C VAL A 112 1.80 -5.40 -7.48
N LEU A 113 0.58 -5.91 -7.60
CA LEU A 113 -0.55 -5.20 -8.16
C LEU A 113 -1.50 -4.83 -7.04
N PHE A 114 -1.93 -3.57 -7.03
CA PHE A 114 -2.97 -3.05 -6.15
C PHE A 114 -4.19 -2.73 -7.00
N HIS A 115 -5.25 -3.52 -6.82
CA HIS A 115 -6.51 -3.30 -7.51
C HIS A 115 -7.46 -2.56 -6.57
N VAL A 116 -7.66 -1.27 -6.82
CA VAL A 116 -8.53 -0.41 -6.02
C VAL A 116 -9.89 -0.32 -6.69
N HIS A 117 -10.96 -0.57 -5.95
CA HIS A 117 -12.33 -0.53 -6.44
C HIS A 117 -13.16 0.38 -5.54
N TRP A 118 -14.15 1.06 -6.10
CA TRP A 118 -15.06 1.91 -5.34
C TRP A 118 -16.51 1.82 -5.83
N ASP A 119 -17.44 2.14 -4.92
CA ASP A 119 -18.89 2.05 -5.13
C ASP A 119 -19.46 3.15 -6.04
#